data_AF-A0A0W0I5C6-F1
#
_entry.id   AF-A0A0W0I5C6-F1
#
_cell.length_a   1.000
_cell.length_b   1.000
_cell.length_c   1.000
_cell.angle_alpha   90.00
_cell.angle_beta   90.00
_cell.angle_gamma   90.00
#
_symmetry.space_group_name_H-M   'P 1'
#
loop_
_entity.id
_entity.type
_entity.pdbx_description
1 polymer ?
#
loop_
_entity_poly.entity_id
_entity_poly.type
_entity_poly.pdbx_seq_one_letter_code
_entity_poly.pdbx_strand_id
1 'polypeptide(L)'
;MEAAEALAVVVRALRRKKGLTQENLITIDRSYWGRIERGEVNITIDVLIRLAALLEVEPASLILMATCLQSNEPLREGLKRLNKQLNRIRKDSVDIEMESLVSAGKLPPGRPARSGAAQKAAEANRLHSEGVSVTEISEALGLSKTTIRRYLTSKSEQA
;
A
#
# COMPACT_ATOMS: atom_id res chain seq x y z
N MET A 1 13.41 20.41 -5.28
CA MET A 1 14.25 19.22 -5.12
C MET A 1 13.36 18.02 -5.37
N GLU A 2 13.72 17.20 -6.35
CA GLU A 2 13.00 15.97 -6.66
C GLU A 2 13.20 14.91 -5.56
N ALA A 3 12.32 13.92 -5.50
CA ALA A 3 12.38 12.88 -4.45
C ALA A 3 13.71 12.10 -4.49
N ALA A 4 14.23 11.82 -5.69
CA ALA A 4 15.50 11.14 -5.89
C ALA A 4 16.69 11.98 -5.38
N GLU A 5 16.69 13.29 -5.63
CA GLU A 5 17.70 14.22 -5.12
C GLU A 5 17.67 14.30 -3.59
N ALA A 6 16.48 14.38 -3.01
CA ALA A 6 16.31 14.41 -1.56
C ALA A 6 16.84 13.14 -0.89
N LEU A 7 16.49 11.98 -1.45
CA LEU A 7 16.98 10.69 -0.97
C LEU A 7 18.50 10.57 -1.13
N ALA A 8 19.06 11.06 -2.24
CA ALA A 8 20.49 11.06 -2.50
C ALA A 8 21.27 11.82 -1.41
N VAL A 9 20.75 12.98 -0.98
CA VAL A 9 21.33 13.77 0.12
C VAL A 9 21.34 12.97 1.42
N VAL A 10 20.21 12.32 1.78
CA VAL A 10 20.09 11.50 3.00
C VAL A 10 21.06 10.32 2.98
N VAL A 11 21.06 9.55 1.89
CA VAL A 11 21.93 8.37 1.73
C VAL A 11 23.40 8.76 1.83
N ARG A 12 23.81 9.82 1.13
CA ARG A 12 25.19 10.33 1.16
C ARG A 12 25.60 10.77 2.57
N ALA A 13 24.71 11.47 3.28
CA ALA A 13 24.97 11.93 4.64
C ALA A 13 25.16 10.76 5.62
N LEU A 14 24.28 9.76 5.56
CA LEU A 14 24.36 8.55 6.40
C LEU A 14 25.62 7.74 6.08
N ARG A 15 25.91 7.51 4.80
CA ARG A 15 27.12 6.78 4.39
C ARG A 15 28.39 7.43 4.93
N ARG A 16 28.52 8.75 4.75
CA ARG A 16 29.68 9.52 5.25
C ARG A 16 29.80 9.46 6.76
N LYS A 17 28.69 9.58 7.50
CA LYS A 17 28.68 9.47 8.96
C LYS A 17 29.17 8.10 9.44
N LYS A 18 28.96 7.06 8.65
CA LYS A 18 29.45 5.69 8.92
C LYS A 18 30.87 5.42 8.45
N GLY A 19 31.55 6.39 7.84
CA GLY A 19 32.90 6.19 7.28
C GLY A 19 32.94 5.20 6.11
N LEU A 20 31.79 4.87 5.50
CA LEU A 20 31.71 3.94 4.40
C LEU A 20 32.16 4.63 3.11
N THR A 21 33.11 4.03 2.39
CA THR A 21 33.39 4.47 1.02
C THR A 21 32.35 3.89 0.06
N GLN A 22 32.29 4.40 -1.18
CA GLN A 22 31.45 3.79 -2.20
C GLN A 22 31.95 2.37 -2.57
N GLU A 23 33.22 2.05 -2.30
CA GLU A 23 33.83 0.75 -2.60
C GLU A 23 33.49 -0.31 -1.54
N ASN A 24 33.10 0.11 -0.34
CA ASN A 24 32.67 -0.79 0.74
C ASN A 24 31.28 -1.42 0.46
N LEU A 25 30.59 -1.03 -0.62
CA LEU A 25 29.18 -1.35 -0.86
C LEU A 25 29.05 -2.36 -2.01
N ILE A 26 29.53 -3.58 -1.76
CA ILE A 26 29.64 -4.68 -2.74
C ILE A 26 28.30 -5.18 -3.30
N THR A 27 27.18 -4.85 -2.66
CA THR A 27 25.86 -5.39 -3.00
C THR A 27 25.17 -4.64 -4.15
N ILE A 28 25.70 -3.48 -4.54
CA ILE A 28 25.14 -2.62 -5.57
C ILE A 28 26.26 -2.22 -6.52
N ASP A 29 26.01 -2.30 -7.83
CA ASP A 29 26.98 -1.85 -8.84
C ASP A 29 27.44 -0.41 -8.57
N ARG A 30 28.75 -0.16 -8.66
CA ARG A 30 29.38 1.13 -8.33
C ARG A 30 28.80 2.28 -9.15
N SER A 31 28.54 2.06 -10.44
CA SER A 31 27.94 3.07 -11.32
C SER A 31 26.53 3.38 -10.86
N TYR A 32 25.74 2.35 -10.54
CA TYR A 32 24.39 2.53 -10.02
C TYR A 32 24.37 3.24 -8.66
N TRP A 33 25.26 2.89 -7.72
CA TRP A 33 25.40 3.61 -6.44
C TRP A 33 25.73 5.09 -6.65
N GLY A 34 26.68 5.38 -7.55
CA GLY A 34 27.03 6.75 -7.89
C GLY A 34 25.84 7.55 -8.40
N ARG A 35 25.01 6.94 -9.26
CA ARG A 35 23.77 7.56 -9.78
C ARG A 35 22.75 7.80 -8.67
N ILE A 36 22.59 6.85 -7.73
CA ILE A 36 21.73 7.01 -6.54
C ILE A 36 22.19 8.22 -5.72
N GLU A 37 23.47 8.30 -5.38
CA GLU A 37 23.97 9.42 -4.56
C GLU A 37 23.96 10.77 -5.26
N ARG A 38 23.79 10.81 -6.58
CA ARG A 38 23.58 12.04 -7.36
C ARG A 38 22.11 12.37 -7.59
N GLY A 39 21.18 11.47 -7.21
CA GLY A 39 19.75 11.66 -7.46
C GLY A 39 19.34 11.46 -8.92
N GLU A 40 20.15 10.76 -9.71
CA GLU A 40 19.94 10.57 -11.16
C GLU A 40 19.01 9.39 -11.49
N VAL A 41 18.57 8.64 -10.47
CA VAL A 41 17.73 7.45 -10.64
C VAL A 41 16.61 7.42 -9.61
N ASN A 42 15.43 7.02 -10.06
CA ASN A 42 14.35 6.57 -9.19
C ASN A 42 14.62 5.11 -8.82
N ILE A 43 14.79 4.83 -7.53
CA ILE A 43 15.04 3.48 -7.05
C ILE A 43 13.73 2.75 -6.76
N THR A 44 13.75 1.42 -6.85
CA THR A 44 12.63 0.59 -6.39
C THR A 44 12.60 0.51 -4.87
N ILE A 45 11.47 0.05 -4.30
CA ILE A 45 11.36 -0.23 -2.86
C ILE A 45 12.37 -1.29 -2.43
N ASP A 46 12.63 -2.31 -3.24
CA ASP A 46 13.63 -3.35 -2.92
C ASP A 46 15.03 -2.77 -2.78
N VAL A 47 15.41 -1.85 -3.67
CA VAL A 47 16.70 -1.14 -3.58
C VAL A 47 16.72 -0.27 -2.33
N LEU A 48 15.64 0.45 -2.02
CA LEU A 48 15.54 1.24 -0.79
C LEU A 48 15.74 0.38 0.46
N ILE A 49 15.14 -0.81 0.53
CA ILE A 49 15.30 -1.75 1.65
C ILE A 49 16.76 -2.20 1.77
N ARG A 50 17.42 -2.53 0.66
CA ARG A 50 18.84 -2.90 0.67
C ARG A 50 19.73 -1.74 1.11
N LEU A 51 19.45 -0.52 0.66
CA LEU A 51 20.16 0.68 1.11
C LEU A 51 20.00 0.90 2.61
N ALA A 52 18.77 0.78 3.12
CA ALA A 52 18.47 0.95 4.53
C ALA A 52 19.23 -0.08 5.38
N ALA A 53 19.26 -1.34 4.95
CA ALA A 53 20.03 -2.41 5.60
C ALA A 53 21.54 -2.09 5.63
N LEU A 54 22.13 -1.68 4.50
CA LEU A 54 23.55 -1.29 4.43
C LEU A 54 23.88 -0.08 5.31
N LEU A 55 22.92 0.84 5.47
CA LEU A 55 23.05 2.02 6.31
C LEU A 55 22.59 1.76 7.76
N GLU A 56 22.20 0.54 8.11
CA GLU A 56 21.61 0.12 9.40
C GLU A 56 20.55 1.09 9.92
N VAL A 57 19.59 1.42 9.06
CA VAL A 57 18.42 2.24 9.39
C VAL A 57 17.16 1.56 8.85
N GLU A 58 16.00 1.98 9.35
CA GLU A 58 14.72 1.55 8.78
C GLU A 58 14.47 2.24 7.42
N PRO A 59 13.91 1.54 6.42
CA PRO A 59 13.55 2.15 5.14
C PRO A 59 12.60 3.35 5.30
N ALA A 60 11.69 3.27 6.27
CA ALA A 60 10.78 4.35 6.63
C ALA A 60 11.53 5.62 7.08
N SER A 61 12.68 5.47 7.76
CA SER A 61 13.51 6.61 8.17
C SER A 61 14.11 7.32 6.96
N LEU A 62 14.57 6.59 5.94
CA LEU A 62 15.09 7.18 4.70
C LEU A 62 14.01 7.99 3.98
N ILE A 63 12.80 7.43 3.84
CA ILE A 63 11.66 8.11 3.21
C ILE A 63 11.28 9.36 4.00
N LEU A 64 11.20 9.27 5.33
CA LEU A 64 10.82 10.40 6.16
C LEU A 64 11.84 11.54 6.04
N MET A 65 13.13 11.24 6.17
CA MET A 65 14.17 12.26 6.00
C MET A 65 14.15 12.89 4.60
N ALA A 66 13.98 12.09 3.55
CA ALA A 66 13.92 12.58 2.17
C ALA A 66 12.69 13.49 1.94
N THR A 67 11.51 13.09 2.40
CA THR A 67 10.28 13.88 2.24
C THR A 67 10.29 15.16 3.08
N CYS A 68 10.91 15.15 4.26
CA CYS A 68 11.16 16.35 5.05
C CYS A 68 12.08 17.33 4.32
N LEU A 69 13.20 16.85 3.74
CA LEU A 69 14.08 17.70 2.95
C LEU A 69 13.37 18.27 1.70
N GLN A 70 12.58 17.46 1.01
CA GLN A 70 11.80 17.90 -0.15
C GLN A 70 10.80 19.00 0.22
N SER A 71 10.19 18.90 1.40
CA SER A 71 9.21 19.86 1.91
C SER A 71 9.85 21.03 2.67
N ASN A 72 11.18 21.09 2.72
CA ASN A 72 11.94 22.05 3.54
C ASN A 72 11.43 22.11 5.00
N GLU A 73 11.12 20.95 5.56
CA GLU A 73 10.51 20.78 6.88
C GLU A 73 11.54 20.17 7.85
N PRO A 74 11.60 20.63 9.11
CA PRO A 74 12.41 19.96 10.13
C PRO A 74 11.92 18.53 10.40
N LEU A 75 12.85 17.57 10.57
CA LEU A 75 12.55 16.16 10.82
C LEU A 75 11.55 15.93 11.99
N ARG A 76 11.64 16.76 13.04
CA ARG A 76 10.73 16.70 14.20
C ARG A 76 9.25 16.92 13.82
N GLU A 77 8.97 17.80 12.86
CA GLU A 77 7.59 18.10 12.44
C GLU A 77 7.08 17.00 11.52
N GLY A 78 7.95 16.48 10.64
CA GLY A 78 7.66 15.28 9.86
C GLY A 78 7.30 14.07 10.73
N LEU A 79 8.05 13.83 11.81
CA LEU A 79 7.76 12.76 12.79
C LEU A 79 6.39 12.94 13.46
N LYS A 80 6.06 14.17 13.91
CA LYS A 80 4.75 14.47 14.51
C LYS A 80 3.62 14.21 13.51
N ARG A 81 3.79 14.68 12.26
CA ARG A 81 2.82 14.48 11.17
C ARG A 81 2.62 12.99 10.87
N LEU A 82 3.70 12.24 10.73
CA LEU A 82 3.66 10.79 10.49
C LEU A 82 2.92 10.07 11.63
N ASN A 83 3.25 10.36 12.89
CA ASN A 83 2.59 9.75 14.03
C ASN A 83 1.08 10.07 14.07
N LYS A 84 0.69 11.32 13.76
CA LYS A 84 -0.73 11.69 13.66
C LYS A 84 -1.45 10.91 12.56
N GLN A 85 -0.81 10.73 11.41
CA GLN A 85 -1.37 9.97 10.29
C GLN A 85 -1.51 8.48 10.62
N LEU A 86 -0.49 7.84 11.21
CA LEU A 86 -0.55 6.44 11.61
C LEU A 86 -1.64 6.17 12.65
N ASN A 87 -1.81 7.07 13.61
CA ASN A 87 -2.92 6.97 14.58
C ASN A 87 -4.30 7.04 13.92
N ARG A 88 -4.44 7.86 12.87
CA ARG A 88 -5.68 7.94 12.09
C ARG A 88 -5.91 6.65 11.29
N ILE A 89 -4.90 6.14 10.60
CA ILE A 89 -4.97 4.88 9.84
C ILE A 89 -5.46 3.73 10.73
N ARG A 90 -4.88 3.62 11.93
CA ARG A 90 -5.30 2.63 12.94
C ARG A 90 -6.73 2.87 13.44
N LYS A 91 -7.11 4.13 13.69
CA LYS A 91 -8.48 4.46 14.12
C LYS A 91 -9.52 4.13 13.04
N ASP A 92 -9.15 4.31 11.78
CA ASP A 92 -9.98 4.04 10.62
C ASP A 92 -9.91 2.54 10.21
N SER A 93 -9.22 1.68 10.99
CA SER A 93 -9.06 0.24 10.77
C SER A 93 -8.50 -0.16 9.40
N VAL A 94 -7.75 0.73 8.77
CA VAL A 94 -7.14 0.49 7.44
C VAL A 94 -6.06 -0.59 7.53
N ASP A 95 -5.38 -0.70 8.68
CA ASP A 95 -4.45 -1.78 9.00
C ASP A 95 -5.11 -3.16 8.96
N ILE A 96 -6.31 -3.27 9.55
CA ILE A 96 -7.10 -4.51 9.51
C ILE A 96 -7.55 -4.84 8.07
N GLU A 97 -7.92 -3.82 7.29
CA GLU A 97 -8.25 -4.02 5.87
C GLU A 97 -7.05 -4.55 5.09
N MET A 98 -5.84 -4.00 5.31
CA MET A 98 -4.62 -4.48 4.66
C MET A 98 -4.33 -5.95 4.97
N GLU A 99 -4.47 -6.38 6.24
CA GLU A 99 -4.29 -7.78 6.64
C GLU A 99 -5.31 -8.72 5.98
N SER A 100 -6.55 -8.26 5.86
CA SER A 100 -7.60 -8.99 5.15
C SER A 100 -7.28 -9.18 3.66
N LEU A 101 -6.76 -8.14 3.00
CA LEU A 101 -6.36 -8.21 1.58
C LEU A 101 -5.21 -9.20 1.34
N VAL A 102 -4.26 -9.28 2.25
CA VAL A 102 -3.16 -10.28 2.16
C VAL A 102 -3.71 -11.70 2.33
N SER A 103 -4.64 -11.89 3.27
CA SER A 103 -5.25 -13.19 3.57
C SER A 103 -6.17 -13.70 2.45
N ALA A 104 -6.81 -12.78 1.72
CA ALA A 104 -7.73 -13.09 0.61
C ALA A 104 -7.02 -13.54 -0.69
N GLY A 105 -5.69 -13.55 -0.74
CA GLY A 105 -4.93 -13.88 -1.95
C GLY A 105 -4.94 -12.76 -2.99
N LYS A 106 -4.54 -13.05 -4.25
CA LYS A 106 -4.47 -12.03 -5.32
C LYS A 106 -5.83 -11.37 -5.52
N LEU A 107 -5.90 -10.06 -5.27
CA LEU A 107 -7.09 -9.26 -5.51
C LEU A 107 -7.57 -9.41 -6.96
N PRO A 108 -8.83 -9.81 -7.19
CA PRO A 108 -9.35 -9.87 -8.55
C PRO A 108 -9.31 -8.46 -9.17
N PRO A 109 -8.95 -8.33 -10.45
CA PRO A 109 -8.93 -7.04 -11.11
C PRO A 109 -10.33 -6.44 -11.14
N GLY A 110 -10.48 -5.19 -10.72
CA GLY A 110 -11.75 -4.47 -10.77
C GLY A 110 -11.88 -3.35 -9.75
N ARG A 111 -12.94 -2.54 -9.90
CA ARG A 111 -13.32 -1.55 -8.88
C ARG A 111 -13.76 -2.30 -7.62
N PRO A 112 -13.35 -1.87 -6.41
CA PRO A 112 -13.81 -2.49 -5.18
C PRO A 112 -15.33 -2.58 -5.16
N ALA A 113 -15.84 -3.71 -4.69
CA ALA A 113 -17.27 -3.88 -4.54
C ALA A 113 -17.80 -2.76 -3.64
N ARG A 114 -18.91 -2.11 -4.04
CA ARG A 114 -19.54 -1.08 -3.20
C ARG A 114 -19.77 -1.66 -1.80
N SER A 115 -19.51 -0.84 -0.78
CA SER A 115 -19.83 -1.17 0.61
C SER A 115 -21.23 -1.81 0.71
N GLY A 116 -21.30 -2.98 1.37
CA GLY A 116 -22.53 -3.75 1.54
C GLY A 116 -22.91 -4.68 0.38
N ALA A 117 -22.15 -4.72 -0.73
CA ALA A 117 -22.46 -5.63 -1.86
C ALA A 117 -22.39 -7.11 -1.46
N ALA A 118 -21.41 -7.49 -0.63
CA ALA A 118 -21.26 -8.86 -0.13
C ALA A 118 -22.46 -9.29 0.75
N GLN A 119 -22.92 -8.41 1.65
CA GLN A 119 -24.11 -8.65 2.48
C GLN A 119 -25.37 -8.81 1.63
N LYS A 120 -25.58 -7.91 0.66
CA LYS A 120 -26.74 -8.01 -0.25
C LYS A 120 -26.70 -9.27 -1.13
N ALA A 121 -25.50 -9.73 -1.51
CA ALA A 121 -25.35 -10.99 -2.25
C ALA A 121 -25.63 -12.22 -1.37
N ALA A 122 -25.17 -12.23 -0.12
CA ALA A 122 -25.47 -13.29 0.84
C ALA A 122 -26.99 -13.39 1.12
N GLU A 123 -27.64 -12.25 1.34
CA GLU A 123 -29.08 -12.17 1.59
C GLU A 123 -29.91 -12.60 0.36
N ALA A 124 -29.52 -12.16 -0.85
CA ALA A 124 -30.17 -12.60 -2.08
C ALA A 124 -30.09 -14.12 -2.27
N ASN A 125 -28.94 -14.72 -1.95
CA ASN A 125 -28.76 -16.18 -2.01
C ASN A 125 -29.60 -16.91 -0.96
N ARG A 126 -29.74 -16.36 0.26
CA ARG A 126 -30.59 -16.91 1.32
C ARG A 126 -32.05 -16.94 0.89
N LEU A 127 -32.59 -15.79 0.46
CA LEU A 127 -33.97 -15.68 0.00
C LEU A 127 -34.24 -16.60 -1.19
N HIS A 128 -33.27 -16.75 -2.11
CA HIS A 128 -33.42 -17.67 -3.23
C HIS A 128 -33.46 -19.14 -2.78
N SER A 129 -32.63 -19.53 -1.81
CA SER A 129 -32.66 -20.89 -1.23
C SER A 129 -33.95 -21.20 -0.45
N GLU A 130 -34.63 -20.15 0.04
CA GLU A 130 -35.95 -20.24 0.67
C GLU A 130 -37.10 -20.29 -0.36
N GLY A 131 -36.79 -20.28 -1.66
CA GLY A 131 -37.76 -20.39 -2.76
C GLY A 131 -38.37 -19.06 -3.21
N VAL A 132 -37.88 -17.92 -2.69
CA VAL A 132 -38.35 -16.59 -3.09
C VAL A 132 -37.92 -16.30 -4.53
N SER A 133 -38.82 -15.70 -5.31
CA SER A 133 -38.56 -15.42 -6.73
C SER A 133 -37.56 -14.26 -6.91
N VAL A 134 -36.84 -14.27 -8.04
CA VAL A 134 -35.88 -13.19 -8.40
C VAL A 134 -36.56 -11.80 -8.43
N THR A 135 -37.86 -11.72 -8.72
CA THR A 135 -38.60 -10.46 -8.72
C THR A 135 -38.84 -9.94 -7.30
N GLU A 136 -39.26 -10.80 -6.38
CA GLU A 136 -39.47 -10.42 -4.98
C GLU A 136 -38.15 -10.06 -4.28
N ILE A 137 -37.06 -10.78 -4.57
CA ILE A 137 -35.72 -10.47 -4.06
C ILE A 137 -35.23 -9.10 -4.57
N SER A 138 -35.54 -8.77 -5.82
CA SER A 138 -35.20 -7.48 -6.44
C SER A 138 -35.88 -6.32 -5.71
N GLU A 139 -37.16 -6.50 -5.35
CA GLU A 139 -37.95 -5.51 -4.61
C GLU A 139 -37.50 -5.41 -3.15
N ALA A 140 -37.30 -6.54 -2.46
CA ALA A 140 -36.87 -6.58 -1.06
C ALA A 140 -35.50 -5.94 -0.82
N LEU A 141 -34.56 -6.08 -1.76
CA LEU A 141 -33.19 -5.56 -1.61
C LEU A 141 -32.98 -4.20 -2.29
N GLY A 142 -33.99 -3.68 -3.00
CA GLY A 142 -33.88 -2.44 -3.79
C GLY A 142 -32.79 -2.52 -4.86
N LEU A 143 -32.65 -3.67 -5.51
CA LEU A 143 -31.62 -3.95 -6.52
C LEU A 143 -32.27 -4.35 -7.84
N SER A 144 -31.58 -4.14 -8.97
CA SER A 144 -32.09 -4.58 -10.27
C SER A 144 -32.13 -6.12 -10.38
N LYS A 145 -33.10 -6.67 -11.14
CA LYS A 145 -33.17 -8.11 -11.43
C LYS A 145 -31.87 -8.67 -12.02
N THR A 146 -31.16 -7.86 -12.82
CA THR A 146 -29.85 -8.20 -13.39
C THR A 146 -28.78 -8.34 -12.31
N THR A 147 -28.77 -7.45 -11.32
CA THR A 147 -27.87 -7.52 -10.16
C THR A 147 -28.14 -8.76 -9.32
N ILE A 148 -29.41 -9.10 -9.08
CA ILE A 148 -29.81 -10.30 -8.34
C ILE A 148 -29.36 -11.56 -9.08
N ARG A 149 -29.66 -11.69 -10.37
CA ARG A 149 -29.20 -12.84 -11.18
C ARG A 149 -27.69 -13.03 -11.10
N ARG A 150 -26.92 -11.93 -11.22
CA ARG A 150 -25.46 -11.97 -11.09
C ARG A 150 -25.00 -12.51 -9.72
N TYR A 151 -25.66 -12.15 -8.63
CA TYR A 151 -25.34 -12.65 -7.28
C TYR A 151 -25.67 -14.13 -7.09
N LEU A 152 -26.68 -14.65 -7.80
CA LEU A 152 -27.04 -16.06 -7.77
C LEU A 152 -26.09 -16.90 -8.65
N THR A 153 -25.65 -16.37 -9.80
CA THR A 153 -24.70 -17.06 -10.70
C THR A 153 -23.27 -17.08 -10.17
N SER A 154 -22.82 -16.07 -9.40
CA SER A 154 -21.44 -16.06 -8.87
C SER A 154 -21.18 -17.14 -7.81
N LYS A 155 -22.22 -17.79 -7.26
CA LYS A 155 -22.08 -18.86 -6.26
C LYS A 155 -21.94 -20.25 -6.89
N SER A 156 -22.35 -20.43 -8.15
CA SER A 156 -22.19 -21.70 -8.87
C SER A 156 -20.77 -21.96 -9.39
N GLU A 157 -19.88 -20.96 -9.37
CA GLU A 157 -18.48 -21.09 -9.81
C GLU A 157 -17.50 -21.41 -8.66
N GLN A 158 -17.99 -21.63 -7.43
CA GLN A 158 -17.17 -21.90 -6.24
C GLN A 158 -17.46 -23.27 -5.58
N ALA A 159 -18.15 -24.19 -6.28
CA ALA A 159 -18.40 -25.56 -5.83
C ALA A 159 -17.55 -26.58 -6.60
#